data_AF-A0AAD4X2X0-F1
#
_entry.id   AF-A0AAD4X2X0-F1
#
_cell.length_a   1.000
_cell.length_b   1.000
_cell.length_c   1.000
_cell.angle_alpha   90.00
_cell.angle_beta   90.00
_cell.angle_gamma   90.00
#
_symmetry.space_group_name_H-M   'P 1'
#
loop_
_entity.id
_entity.type
_entity.pdbx_description
1 polymer ?
#
loop_
_entity_poly.entity_id
_entity_poly.type
_entity_poly.pdbx_seq_one_letter_code
_entity_poly.pdbx_strand_id
1 'polypeptide(L)'
;MIQSSFLFFGTAFVLLQLLPGVIGWGKEGHYAVCKIAEGLLTEDAAAAVKMLLPEIAKGELAAVCSWADEIRVHYSWSGELHFVNTPEFRCNYEYCRDCHNSSGDKDRCVIGGINNYTMQLQNYQCSASERKYNLTEALMFLSHFIGDAHQPLHAGFRGDLGGNTISVHWFGLQTNLHRVWDNMIIETAMKSFYNSDLAIMIESINKNITDTWSEDIISWENCTSINTVCPDPYASESIDLACKYAYKGATPGSTLSDEYFLSRLPIVEKRLAQTGGSEMIRSRFFFLGTTFLLLQLLPGILGWGKEGHYAICKIAEGLLTEDAAAAVKMLLPEIAQGEFAAVCSWADEVRFHYRWSGPLHYVDTPDFRCNYEYCRDCHDSGGHKDRCVTGGIYNYTMQLQTYEGSLSDWKYNLTEALMFLSHFIGDVHQPLHVGFLGDLGGNTIPIRWFRRKTNLHHIWDNMIIETAVSFFYNSDFALMIEAIRRNITDVWSADISSWENCAPANTVCPDPYASESIKLACKYAYKGATPGSTLSGFYFLSRLPIVEKRLAQAGVRLASTLNRIFKPQVLISEAYVTLTFL
;
A
#
# COMPACT_ATOMS: atom_id res chain seq x y z
N MET A 1 -5.34 -75.97 -5.28
CA MET A 1 -6.51 -75.07 -5.13
C MET A 1 -6.14 -74.04 -4.08
N ILE A 2 -6.32 -72.77 -4.41
CA ILE A 2 -5.89 -71.56 -3.69
C ILE A 2 -6.49 -71.52 -2.27
N GLN A 3 -5.71 -71.13 -1.25
CA GLN A 3 -6.05 -69.97 -0.40
C GLN A 3 -5.00 -69.68 0.68
N SER A 4 -4.57 -68.42 0.65
CA SER A 4 -3.74 -67.69 1.58
C SER A 4 -4.45 -67.46 2.93
N SER A 5 -3.69 -67.30 4.02
CA SER A 5 -4.06 -66.48 5.16
C SER A 5 -2.80 -66.02 5.91
N PHE A 6 -2.53 -64.72 5.81
CA PHE A 6 -1.62 -63.93 6.63
C PHE A 6 -2.31 -63.50 7.93
N LEU A 7 -1.56 -63.35 9.04
CA LEU A 7 -1.73 -62.38 10.16
C LEU A 7 -0.77 -62.79 11.30
N PHE A 8 -0.06 -61.96 12.06
CA PHE A 8 0.36 -60.55 12.01
C PHE A 8 1.37 -60.45 13.18
N PHE A 9 2.63 -60.07 12.96
CA PHE A 9 3.55 -59.72 14.06
C PHE A 9 3.49 -58.20 14.25
N GLY A 10 2.98 -57.75 15.39
CA GLY A 10 2.94 -56.34 15.75
C GLY A 10 4.33 -55.83 16.11
N THR A 11 4.81 -54.82 15.38
CA THR A 11 5.95 -53.99 15.77
C THR A 11 5.45 -52.69 16.37
N ALA A 12 5.91 -52.39 17.58
CA ALA A 12 5.66 -51.14 18.27
C ALA A 12 6.33 -49.98 17.50
N PHE A 13 5.53 -49.06 17.00
CA PHE A 13 5.99 -47.78 16.48
C PHE A 13 6.37 -46.87 17.65
N VAL A 14 7.67 -46.70 17.87
CA VAL A 14 8.19 -45.54 18.62
C VAL A 14 8.04 -44.35 17.70
N LEU A 15 7.09 -43.46 18.00
CA LEU A 15 6.99 -42.15 17.36
C LEU A 15 8.25 -41.35 17.70
N LEU A 16 9.20 -41.31 16.76
CA LEU A 16 10.27 -40.32 16.76
C LEU A 16 9.61 -38.98 16.43
N GLN A 17 9.37 -38.16 17.45
CA GLN A 17 8.95 -36.77 17.26
C GLN A 17 10.11 -36.05 16.57
N LEU A 18 9.98 -35.84 15.25
CA LEU A 18 10.83 -34.94 14.48
C LEU A 18 10.59 -33.52 15.02
N LEU A 19 11.62 -32.96 15.67
CA LEU A 19 11.63 -31.53 15.98
C LEU A 19 11.55 -30.75 14.66
N PRO A 20 10.70 -29.70 14.54
CA PRO A 20 10.66 -28.86 13.36
C PRO A 20 12.04 -28.21 13.18
N GLY A 21 12.68 -28.49 12.05
CA GLY A 21 13.94 -27.87 11.68
C GLY A 21 13.77 -26.36 11.49
N VAL A 22 14.77 -25.61 11.95
CA VAL A 22 14.88 -24.15 11.82
C VAL A 22 15.04 -23.79 10.34
N ILE A 23 13.96 -23.45 9.65
CA ILE A 23 13.98 -23.00 8.26
C ILE A 23 14.20 -21.50 8.26
N GLY A 24 14.93 -20.99 7.27
CA GLY A 24 15.03 -19.59 6.90
C GLY A 24 13.71 -18.85 6.78
N TRP A 25 13.71 -17.76 6.00
CA TRP A 25 12.46 -17.44 5.31
C TRP A 25 11.85 -18.73 4.71
N GLY A 26 10.53 -18.77 4.58
CA GLY A 26 9.88 -19.84 3.82
C GLY A 26 10.43 -19.94 2.40
N LYS A 27 10.07 -21.01 1.70
CA LYS A 27 10.45 -21.19 0.29
C LYS A 27 10.09 -19.95 -0.55
N GLU A 28 8.93 -19.36 -0.29
CA GLU A 28 8.43 -18.14 -0.92
C GLU A 28 9.32 -16.93 -0.62
N GLY A 29 9.77 -16.76 0.63
CA GLY A 29 10.64 -15.65 1.01
C GLY A 29 12.04 -15.76 0.40
N HIS A 30 12.67 -16.94 0.40
CA HIS A 30 13.95 -17.15 -0.29
C HIS A 30 13.84 -16.98 -1.80
N TYR A 31 12.74 -17.45 -2.40
CA TYR A 31 12.49 -17.21 -3.81
C TYR A 31 12.38 -15.71 -4.09
N ALA A 32 11.59 -14.96 -3.30
CA ALA A 32 11.42 -13.52 -3.46
C ALA A 32 12.75 -12.76 -3.32
N VAL A 33 13.52 -13.04 -2.27
CA VAL A 33 14.85 -12.46 -2.04
C VAL A 33 15.74 -12.61 -3.28
N CYS A 34 15.88 -13.84 -3.77
CA CYS A 34 16.77 -14.11 -4.89
C CYS A 34 16.22 -13.58 -6.21
N LYS A 35 14.90 -13.52 -6.35
CA LYS A 35 14.27 -12.95 -7.55
C LYS A 35 14.47 -11.44 -7.64
N ILE A 36 14.42 -10.75 -6.50
CA ILE A 36 14.76 -9.33 -6.40
C ILE A 36 16.25 -9.14 -6.70
N ALA A 37 17.13 -9.95 -6.09
CA ALA A 37 18.58 -9.88 -6.32
C ALA A 37 18.95 -10.07 -7.80
N GLU A 38 18.34 -11.03 -8.51
CA GLU A 38 18.54 -11.24 -9.96
C GLU A 38 18.32 -9.97 -10.79
N GLY A 39 17.31 -9.17 -10.44
CA GLY A 39 16.99 -7.91 -11.12
C GLY A 39 18.00 -6.79 -10.86
N LEU A 40 18.87 -6.96 -9.86
CA LEU A 40 19.84 -5.97 -9.40
C LEU A 40 21.29 -6.36 -9.72
N LEU A 41 21.55 -7.57 -10.23
CA LEU A 41 22.88 -7.99 -10.65
C LEU A 41 23.40 -7.13 -11.81
N THR A 42 24.68 -6.75 -11.78
CA THR A 42 25.38 -6.25 -12.98
C THR A 42 25.46 -7.34 -14.04
N GLU A 43 25.67 -6.94 -15.29
CA GLU A 43 25.82 -7.88 -16.42
C GLU A 43 26.89 -8.96 -16.15
N ASP A 44 28.04 -8.56 -15.60
CA ASP A 44 29.14 -9.49 -15.28
C ASP A 44 28.76 -10.51 -14.19
N ALA A 45 28.09 -10.08 -13.12
CA ALA A 45 27.67 -11.00 -12.08
C ALA A 45 26.50 -11.88 -12.53
N ALA A 46 25.55 -11.35 -13.29
CA ALA A 46 24.48 -12.13 -13.88
C ALA A 46 25.04 -13.24 -14.78
N ALA A 47 26.07 -12.94 -15.58
CA ALA A 47 26.77 -13.93 -16.38
C ALA A 47 27.48 -14.98 -15.50
N ALA A 48 28.21 -14.55 -14.45
CA ALA A 48 28.91 -15.45 -13.54
C ALA A 48 27.95 -16.37 -12.77
N VAL A 49 26.84 -15.82 -12.24
CA VAL A 49 25.76 -16.56 -11.58
C VAL A 49 25.20 -17.61 -12.53
N LYS A 50 24.82 -17.22 -13.75
CA LYS A 50 24.29 -18.15 -14.75
C LYS A 50 25.25 -19.29 -15.10
N MET A 51 26.57 -19.03 -15.08
CA MET A 51 27.60 -20.06 -15.30
C MET A 51 27.76 -21.01 -14.12
N LEU A 52 27.51 -20.56 -12.89
CA LEU A 52 27.63 -21.38 -11.69
C LEU A 52 26.37 -22.18 -11.37
N LEU A 53 25.21 -21.71 -11.83
CA LEU A 53 23.94 -22.37 -11.56
C LEU A 53 23.88 -23.78 -12.17
N PRO A 54 23.32 -24.76 -11.44
CA PRO A 54 23.11 -26.09 -11.99
C PRO A 54 22.02 -26.06 -13.06
N GLU A 55 22.05 -27.01 -14.00
CA GLU A 55 21.06 -27.10 -15.10
C GLU A 55 19.60 -27.12 -14.62
N ILE A 56 19.33 -27.71 -13.45
CA ILE A 56 18.00 -27.76 -12.85
C ILE A 56 17.42 -26.37 -12.55
N ALA A 57 18.29 -25.38 -12.30
CA ALA A 57 17.91 -24.00 -12.05
C ALA A 57 17.42 -23.28 -13.31
N LYS A 58 17.69 -23.82 -14.51
CA LYS A 58 17.33 -23.21 -15.82
C LYS A 58 17.77 -21.75 -15.95
N GLY A 59 18.89 -21.40 -15.32
CA GLY A 59 19.44 -20.05 -15.31
C GLY A 59 18.79 -19.07 -14.32
N GLU A 60 17.93 -19.55 -13.42
CA GLU A 60 17.28 -18.76 -12.36
C GLU A 60 17.86 -19.14 -10.99
N LEU A 61 18.54 -18.19 -10.34
CA LEU A 61 19.02 -18.29 -8.97
C LEU A 61 17.88 -18.51 -7.98
N ALA A 62 16.76 -17.80 -8.16
CA ALA A 62 15.60 -17.94 -7.27
C ALA A 62 15.07 -19.38 -7.18
N ALA A 63 15.23 -20.17 -8.25
CA ALA A 63 14.81 -21.57 -8.29
C ALA A 63 15.61 -22.50 -7.36
N VAL A 64 16.79 -22.08 -6.90
CA VAL A 64 17.67 -22.86 -6.03
C VAL A 64 17.93 -22.21 -4.67
N CYS A 65 17.30 -21.07 -4.37
CA CYS A 65 17.56 -20.36 -3.11
C CYS A 65 17.01 -21.02 -1.85
N SER A 66 16.13 -22.02 -1.97
CA SER A 66 15.73 -22.88 -0.83
C SER A 66 16.61 -24.11 -0.65
N TRP A 67 17.61 -24.33 -1.52
CA TRP A 67 18.39 -25.59 -1.52
C TRP A 67 19.16 -25.84 -0.23
N ALA A 68 19.68 -24.80 0.44
CA ALA A 68 20.42 -24.97 1.69
C ALA A 68 19.52 -25.56 2.79
N ASP A 69 18.22 -25.25 2.78
CA ASP A 69 17.25 -25.88 3.68
C ASP A 69 17.07 -27.37 3.37
N GLU A 70 17.11 -27.75 2.10
CA GLU A 70 16.90 -29.13 1.68
C GLU A 70 18.13 -29.99 1.99
N ILE A 71 19.34 -29.43 1.84
CA ILE A 71 20.59 -30.19 1.97
C ILE A 71 21.00 -30.45 3.42
N ARG A 72 20.45 -29.72 4.41
CA ARG A 72 20.77 -29.87 5.85
C ARG A 72 20.64 -31.30 6.37
N VAL A 73 19.79 -32.13 5.75
CA VAL A 73 19.62 -33.55 6.14
C VAL A 73 20.80 -34.41 5.72
N HIS A 74 21.51 -34.01 4.66
CA HIS A 74 22.72 -34.65 4.17
C HIS A 74 23.98 -33.98 4.73
N TYR A 75 23.95 -32.66 4.87
CA TYR A 75 25.01 -31.82 5.42
C TYR A 75 24.60 -31.32 6.80
N SER A 76 24.53 -32.22 7.78
CA SER A 76 24.09 -31.86 9.14
C SER A 76 24.91 -30.74 9.79
N TRP A 77 26.17 -30.58 9.37
CA TRP A 77 27.06 -29.49 9.79
C TRP A 77 26.60 -28.10 9.33
N SER A 78 25.73 -27.99 8.31
CA SER A 78 25.24 -26.71 7.80
C SER A 78 24.07 -26.15 8.62
N GLY A 79 23.43 -26.95 9.47
CA GLY A 79 22.21 -26.55 10.16
C GLY A 79 22.36 -25.30 11.03
N GLU A 80 23.50 -25.16 11.72
CA GLU A 80 23.79 -23.99 12.57
C GLU A 80 24.30 -22.78 11.77
N LEU A 81 24.49 -22.92 10.46
CA LEU A 81 24.81 -21.80 9.56
C LEU A 81 23.57 -21.04 9.10
N HIS A 82 22.35 -21.48 9.44
CA HIS A 82 21.12 -20.76 9.07
C HIS A 82 20.79 -19.61 10.02
N PHE A 83 21.37 -19.57 11.22
CA PHE A 83 21.00 -18.55 12.22
C PHE A 83 22.19 -18.09 13.04
N VAL A 84 21.95 -17.09 13.89
CA VAL A 84 22.83 -16.68 14.97
C VAL A 84 22.01 -16.44 16.23
N ASN A 85 22.46 -16.99 17.35
CA ASN A 85 21.74 -16.87 18.61
C ASN A 85 22.35 -15.75 19.46
N THR A 86 21.49 -14.84 19.93
CA THR A 86 21.89 -13.78 20.87
C THR A 86 21.51 -14.14 22.31
N PRO A 87 22.17 -13.53 23.32
CA PRO A 87 21.81 -13.72 24.72
C PRO A 87 20.38 -13.26 25.01
N GLU A 88 19.71 -13.93 25.94
CA GLU A 88 18.33 -13.58 26.31
C GLU A 88 18.19 -12.10 26.70
N PHE A 89 17.11 -11.48 26.23
CA PHE A 89 16.74 -10.09 26.52
C PHE A 89 17.81 -9.05 26.10
N ARG A 90 18.79 -9.43 25.28
CA ARG A 90 19.76 -8.50 24.68
C ARG A 90 19.43 -8.27 23.21
N CYS A 91 18.93 -7.06 22.93
CA CYS A 91 18.63 -6.62 21.57
C CYS A 91 19.89 -6.11 20.85
N ASN A 92 20.99 -6.86 20.92
CA ASN A 92 22.22 -6.52 20.24
C ASN A 92 22.97 -7.77 19.78
N TYR A 93 23.71 -7.62 18.68
CA TYR A 93 24.56 -8.64 18.11
C TYR A 93 26.03 -8.22 18.22
N GLU A 94 26.90 -9.15 18.60
CA GLU A 94 28.34 -8.98 18.61
C GLU A 94 29.01 -10.23 18.03
N TYR A 95 29.69 -10.11 16.88
CA TYR A 95 30.25 -11.25 16.15
C TYR A 95 31.07 -12.21 17.03
N CYS A 96 32.05 -11.69 17.77
CA CYS A 96 32.92 -12.50 18.61
C CYS A 96 32.18 -13.23 19.73
N ARG A 97 31.06 -12.68 20.20
CA ARG A 97 30.25 -13.23 21.28
C ARG A 97 29.27 -14.27 20.75
N ASP A 98 28.58 -13.95 19.66
CA ASP A 98 27.36 -14.64 19.24
C ASP A 98 27.57 -15.58 18.05
N CYS A 99 28.58 -15.35 17.19
CA CYS A 99 28.81 -16.19 16.03
C CYS A 99 29.60 -17.46 16.37
N HIS A 100 28.88 -18.47 16.89
CA HIS A 100 29.40 -19.79 17.18
C HIS A 100 28.30 -20.85 17.16
N ASN A 101 28.68 -22.11 17.02
CA ASN A 101 27.75 -23.23 17.13
C ASN A 101 27.48 -23.63 18.59
N SER A 102 26.62 -24.62 18.80
CA SER A 102 26.32 -25.21 20.11
C SER A 102 27.54 -25.77 20.85
N SER A 103 28.59 -26.19 20.14
CA SER A 103 29.89 -26.64 20.70
C SER A 103 30.82 -25.48 21.09
N GLY A 104 30.50 -24.25 20.67
CA GLY A 104 31.33 -23.06 20.89
C GLY A 104 32.39 -22.81 19.83
N ASP A 105 32.38 -23.56 18.72
CA ASP A 105 33.26 -23.33 17.58
C ASP A 105 32.91 -21.99 16.92
N LYS A 106 33.89 -21.10 16.83
CA LYS A 106 33.73 -19.78 16.23
C LYS A 106 33.41 -19.86 14.74
N ASP A 107 32.78 -18.80 14.22
CA ASP A 107 32.40 -18.61 12.81
C ASP A 107 31.34 -19.61 12.29
N ARG A 108 30.75 -20.41 13.19
CA ARG A 108 29.68 -21.37 12.88
C ARG A 108 28.30 -20.76 13.16
N CYS A 109 27.99 -19.69 12.45
CA CYS A 109 26.68 -19.04 12.43
C CYS A 109 26.40 -18.50 11.01
N VAL A 110 25.21 -17.96 10.76
CA VAL A 110 24.84 -17.38 9.45
C VAL A 110 25.79 -16.31 8.94
N ILE A 111 26.27 -15.42 9.82
CA ILE A 111 27.21 -14.35 9.47
C ILE A 111 28.60 -14.92 9.12
N GLY A 112 29.07 -15.93 9.86
CA GLY A 112 30.29 -16.66 9.53
C GLY A 112 30.16 -17.47 8.23
N GLY A 113 28.97 -18.02 7.96
CA GLY A 113 28.61 -18.65 6.70
C GLY A 113 28.73 -17.69 5.52
N ILE A 114 28.10 -16.51 5.61
CA ILE A 114 28.20 -15.47 4.59
C ILE A 114 29.66 -15.09 4.33
N ASN A 115 30.45 -14.84 5.37
CA ASN A 115 31.89 -14.53 5.24
C ASN A 115 32.65 -15.64 4.50
N ASN A 116 32.43 -16.90 4.89
CA ASN A 116 33.11 -18.05 4.31
C ASN A 116 32.75 -18.23 2.83
N TYR A 117 31.47 -18.26 2.47
CA TYR A 117 31.04 -18.52 1.10
C TYR A 117 31.29 -17.34 0.16
N THR A 118 31.28 -16.11 0.67
CA THR A 118 31.77 -14.94 -0.07
C THR A 118 33.25 -15.10 -0.44
N MET A 119 34.10 -15.46 0.53
CA MET A 119 35.53 -15.69 0.30
C MET A 119 35.76 -16.85 -0.70
N GLN A 120 34.93 -17.89 -0.68
CA GLN A 120 35.02 -18.97 -1.66
C GLN A 120 34.72 -18.45 -3.08
N LEU A 121 33.64 -17.67 -3.27
CA LEU A 121 33.25 -17.11 -4.56
C LEU A 121 34.25 -16.09 -5.12
N GLN A 122 35.02 -15.41 -4.27
CA GLN A 122 36.12 -14.55 -4.73
C GLN A 122 37.19 -15.32 -5.54
N ASN A 123 37.28 -16.64 -5.38
CA ASN A 123 38.17 -17.50 -6.19
C ASN A 123 37.55 -17.89 -7.55
N TYR A 124 36.48 -17.24 -7.99
CA TYR A 124 35.80 -17.54 -9.26
C TYR A 124 36.72 -17.45 -10.49
N GLN A 125 37.64 -16.48 -10.49
CA GLN A 125 38.58 -16.25 -11.60
C GLN A 125 39.73 -17.28 -11.64
N CYS A 126 39.88 -18.14 -10.63
CA CYS A 126 40.88 -19.21 -10.65
C CYS A 126 40.49 -20.31 -11.66
N SER A 127 41.49 -20.95 -12.28
CA SER A 127 41.27 -22.05 -13.22
C SER A 127 40.57 -23.23 -12.53
N ALA A 128 39.77 -24.01 -13.26
CA ALA A 128 39.00 -25.11 -12.68
C ALA A 128 39.89 -26.15 -11.95
N SER A 129 41.14 -26.33 -12.39
CA SER A 129 42.14 -27.20 -11.75
C SER A 129 42.70 -26.66 -10.42
N GLU A 130 42.56 -25.36 -10.15
CA GLU A 130 43.06 -24.69 -8.95
C GLU A 130 41.95 -24.40 -7.92
N ARG A 131 40.68 -24.58 -8.29
CA ARG A 131 39.54 -24.34 -7.40
C ARG A 131 39.46 -25.41 -6.31
N LYS A 132 39.63 -24.97 -5.07
CA LYS A 132 39.52 -25.81 -3.87
C LYS A 132 38.07 -26.10 -3.44
N TYR A 133 37.11 -25.29 -3.90
CA TYR A 133 35.73 -25.30 -3.40
C TYR A 133 34.72 -25.51 -4.52
N ASN A 134 33.56 -26.09 -4.20
CA ASN A 134 32.42 -26.16 -5.10
C ASN A 134 31.73 -24.78 -5.13
N LEU A 135 32.01 -23.98 -6.17
CA LEU A 135 31.48 -22.62 -6.28
C LEU A 135 29.98 -22.56 -6.53
N THR A 136 29.38 -23.63 -7.09
CA THR A 136 27.92 -23.74 -7.21
C THR A 136 27.27 -23.83 -5.84
N GLU A 137 27.79 -24.70 -4.97
CA GLU A 137 27.32 -24.78 -3.58
C GLU A 137 27.60 -23.48 -2.83
N ALA A 138 28.76 -22.85 -3.05
CA ALA A 138 29.07 -21.58 -2.42
C ALA A 138 28.08 -20.47 -2.80
N LEU A 139 27.69 -20.39 -4.08
CA LEU A 139 26.66 -19.46 -4.56
C LEU A 139 25.31 -19.74 -3.90
N MET A 140 24.89 -21.01 -3.88
CA MET A 140 23.58 -21.40 -3.34
C MET A 140 23.50 -21.20 -1.82
N PHE A 141 24.57 -21.52 -1.08
CA PHE A 141 24.67 -21.24 0.36
C PHE A 141 24.69 -19.74 0.64
N LEU A 142 25.52 -18.97 -0.07
CA LEU A 142 25.59 -17.53 0.14
C LEU A 142 24.22 -16.87 -0.09
N SER A 143 23.58 -17.18 -1.23
CA SER A 143 22.28 -16.58 -1.59
C SER A 143 21.21 -16.89 -0.56
N HIS A 144 21.21 -18.11 -0.01
CA HIS A 144 20.31 -18.50 1.06
C HIS A 144 20.61 -17.78 2.38
N PHE A 145 21.86 -17.79 2.83
CA PHE A 145 22.26 -17.23 4.12
C PHE A 145 22.12 -15.71 4.20
N ILE A 146 22.27 -14.98 3.09
CA ILE A 146 21.93 -13.55 3.05
C ILE A 146 20.44 -13.36 3.36
N GLY A 147 19.56 -14.21 2.81
CA GLY A 147 18.14 -14.29 3.18
C GLY A 147 17.92 -14.51 4.67
N ASP A 148 18.53 -15.55 5.22
CA ASP A 148 18.40 -15.91 6.64
C ASP A 148 18.88 -14.78 7.55
N ALA A 149 20.02 -14.17 7.25
CA ALA A 149 20.55 -13.05 8.03
C ALA A 149 19.59 -11.86 8.09
N HIS A 150 18.69 -11.72 7.12
CA HIS A 150 17.66 -10.68 7.09
C HIS A 150 16.33 -11.06 7.76
N GLN A 151 16.12 -12.34 8.09
CA GLN A 151 14.96 -12.75 8.88
C GLN A 151 15.21 -12.36 10.36
N PRO A 152 14.41 -11.45 10.96
CA PRO A 152 14.67 -10.96 12.33
C PRO A 152 14.92 -12.05 13.40
N LEU A 153 14.10 -13.09 13.42
CA LEU A 153 14.17 -14.19 14.39
C LEU A 153 15.32 -15.19 14.13
N HIS A 154 16.01 -15.09 13.00
CA HIS A 154 17.26 -15.82 12.75
C HIS A 154 18.46 -15.17 13.44
N ALA A 155 18.29 -13.96 14.00
CA ALA A 155 19.21 -13.36 14.96
C ALA A 155 18.65 -13.38 16.40
N GLY A 156 17.61 -14.18 16.66
CA GLY A 156 16.81 -14.16 17.88
C GLY A 156 17.50 -14.73 19.13
N PHE A 157 16.75 -14.82 20.22
CA PHE A 157 17.26 -15.25 21.52
C PHE A 157 17.51 -16.77 21.56
N ARG A 158 18.65 -17.15 22.15
CA ARG A 158 19.00 -18.56 22.37
C ARG A 158 17.96 -19.31 23.20
N GLY A 159 17.44 -18.66 24.24
CA GLY A 159 16.52 -19.26 25.21
C GLY A 159 15.20 -19.73 24.62
N ASP A 160 14.73 -19.03 23.58
CA ASP A 160 13.48 -19.37 22.90
C ASP A 160 13.68 -20.03 21.52
N LEU A 161 14.93 -20.35 21.17
CA LEU A 161 15.35 -20.88 19.88
C LEU A 161 14.89 -19.98 18.73
N GLY A 162 15.11 -18.67 18.84
CA GLY A 162 14.64 -17.70 17.84
C GLY A 162 13.11 -17.67 17.72
N GLY A 163 12.39 -17.85 18.82
CA GLY A 163 10.93 -17.87 18.86
C GLY A 163 10.29 -19.21 18.48
N ASN A 164 11.07 -20.26 18.17
CA ASN A 164 10.53 -21.60 17.86
C ASN A 164 9.77 -22.21 19.04
N THR A 165 10.16 -21.87 20.27
CA THR A 165 9.49 -22.36 21.49
C THR A 165 8.31 -21.48 21.93
N ILE A 166 8.11 -20.32 21.31
CA ILE A 166 6.98 -19.43 21.62
C ILE A 166 5.76 -19.88 20.81
N SER A 167 4.94 -20.76 21.43
CA SER A 167 3.69 -21.20 20.82
C SER A 167 2.67 -20.06 20.76
N VAL A 168 2.06 -19.85 19.60
CA VAL A 168 1.07 -18.79 19.35
C VAL A 168 -0.05 -19.34 18.45
N HIS A 169 -1.13 -18.59 18.30
CA HIS A 169 -2.20 -18.87 17.32
C HIS A 169 -2.18 -17.82 16.22
N TRP A 170 -1.81 -18.19 15.00
CA TRP A 170 -1.91 -17.31 13.83
C TRP A 170 -3.32 -17.38 13.25
N PHE A 171 -4.13 -16.33 13.39
CA PHE A 171 -5.54 -16.32 12.99
C PHE A 171 -6.33 -17.55 13.51
N GLY A 172 -6.03 -17.96 14.74
CA GLY A 172 -6.64 -19.14 15.39
C GLY A 172 -5.98 -20.49 15.08
N LEU A 173 -5.05 -20.56 14.12
CA LEU A 173 -4.27 -21.77 13.85
C LEU A 173 -3.05 -21.83 14.78
N GLN A 174 -2.95 -22.89 15.57
CA GLN A 174 -1.79 -23.09 16.47
C GLN A 174 -0.50 -23.25 15.66
N THR A 175 0.54 -22.52 16.07
CA THR A 175 1.87 -22.52 15.46
C THR A 175 2.92 -22.01 16.46
N ASN A 176 4.11 -21.61 15.99
CA ASN A 176 5.12 -20.91 16.78
C ASN A 176 5.50 -19.58 16.13
N LEU A 177 6.09 -18.67 16.93
CA LEU A 177 6.45 -17.33 16.49
C LEU A 177 7.44 -17.31 15.33
N HIS A 178 8.41 -18.23 15.31
CA HIS A 178 9.40 -18.33 14.25
C HIS A 178 8.74 -18.56 12.88
N ARG A 179 7.87 -19.59 12.81
CA ARG A 179 7.12 -19.92 11.59
C ARG A 179 6.21 -18.79 11.12
N VAL A 180 5.70 -17.97 12.04
CA VAL A 180 4.91 -16.78 11.67
C VAL A 180 5.74 -15.82 10.83
N TRP A 181 7.00 -15.59 11.20
CA TRP A 181 7.91 -14.70 10.48
C TRP A 181 8.48 -15.33 9.21
N ASP A 182 8.84 -16.61 9.22
CA ASP A 182 9.36 -17.30 8.04
C ASP A 182 8.33 -17.35 6.92
N ASN A 183 7.09 -17.74 7.25
CA ASN A 183 6.10 -18.17 6.27
C ASN A 183 4.81 -17.35 6.38
N MET A 184 4.19 -17.33 7.56
CA MET A 184 2.76 -17.02 7.63
C MET A 184 2.44 -15.55 7.37
N ILE A 185 3.35 -14.62 7.68
CA ILE A 185 3.19 -13.20 7.28
C ILE A 185 3.19 -13.10 5.74
N ILE A 186 4.15 -13.73 5.06
CA ILE A 186 4.24 -13.71 3.58
C ILE A 186 3.03 -14.39 2.95
N GLU A 187 2.68 -15.60 3.38
CA GLU A 187 1.50 -16.34 2.89
C GLU A 187 0.21 -15.52 3.08
N THR A 188 0.06 -14.88 4.24
CA THR A 188 -1.11 -14.05 4.54
C THR A 188 -1.13 -12.80 3.67
N ALA A 189 0.03 -12.16 3.44
CA ALA A 189 0.14 -11.00 2.55
C ALA A 189 -0.17 -11.37 1.10
N MET A 190 0.41 -12.45 0.59
CA MET A 190 0.11 -12.98 -0.74
C MET A 190 -1.39 -13.19 -0.94
N LYS A 191 -2.04 -13.88 0.01
CA LYS A 191 -3.48 -14.13 -0.04
C LYS A 191 -4.33 -12.86 0.08
N SER A 192 -3.88 -11.89 0.87
CA SER A 192 -4.68 -10.70 1.21
C SER A 192 -4.52 -9.56 0.21
N PHE A 193 -3.34 -9.42 -0.40
CA PHE A 193 -2.97 -8.23 -1.17
C PHE A 193 -2.45 -8.53 -2.57
N TYR A 194 -1.94 -9.74 -2.82
CA TYR A 194 -1.22 -10.07 -4.07
C TYR A 194 -1.88 -11.21 -4.84
N ASN A 195 -3.19 -11.41 -4.67
CA ASN A 195 -3.97 -12.40 -5.41
C ASN A 195 -3.43 -13.84 -5.32
N SER A 196 -2.79 -14.17 -4.19
CA SER A 196 -2.06 -15.42 -3.97
C SER A 196 -0.91 -15.68 -4.96
N ASP A 197 -0.37 -14.62 -5.56
CA ASP A 197 0.73 -14.67 -6.52
C ASP A 197 1.97 -13.96 -5.96
N LEU A 198 3.06 -14.71 -5.81
CA LEU A 198 4.33 -14.20 -5.29
C LEU A 198 4.99 -13.22 -6.28
N ALA A 199 4.78 -13.40 -7.58
CA ALA A 199 5.35 -12.51 -8.59
C ALA A 199 4.78 -11.09 -8.46
N ILE A 200 3.49 -10.96 -8.16
CA ILE A 200 2.85 -9.65 -7.93
C ILE A 200 3.42 -8.99 -6.67
N MET A 201 3.66 -9.76 -5.60
CA MET A 201 4.32 -9.25 -4.40
C MET A 201 5.74 -8.75 -4.69
N ILE A 202 6.52 -9.52 -5.45
CA ILE A 202 7.88 -9.16 -5.87
C ILE A 202 7.87 -7.89 -6.74
N GLU A 203 6.95 -7.77 -7.69
CA GLU A 203 6.80 -6.58 -8.52
C GLU A 203 6.48 -5.34 -7.68
N SER A 204 5.57 -5.48 -6.70
CA SER A 204 5.25 -4.41 -5.75
C SER A 204 6.47 -3.99 -4.93
N ILE A 205 7.28 -4.96 -4.46
CA ILE A 205 8.51 -4.69 -3.71
C ILE A 205 9.54 -3.99 -4.60
N ASN A 206 9.75 -4.47 -5.84
CA ASN A 206 10.67 -3.85 -6.80
C ASN A 206 10.29 -2.40 -7.12
N LYS A 207 8.99 -2.12 -7.24
CA LYS A 207 8.50 -0.75 -7.41
C LYS A 207 8.78 0.13 -6.18
N ASN A 208 8.65 -0.42 -4.97
CA ASN A 208 9.00 0.31 -3.75
C ASN A 208 10.51 0.56 -3.65
N ILE A 209 11.35 -0.38 -4.10
CA ILE A 209 12.81 -0.22 -4.23
C ILE A 209 13.14 0.98 -5.14
N THR A 210 12.52 1.08 -6.32
CA THR A 210 12.78 2.19 -7.25
C THR A 210 12.19 3.52 -6.78
N ASP A 211 10.99 3.50 -6.20
CA ASP A 211 10.22 4.71 -5.95
C ASP A 211 10.44 5.22 -4.52
N THR A 212 10.17 4.38 -3.52
CA THR A 212 10.00 4.79 -2.11
C THR A 212 11.28 4.62 -1.28
N TRP A 213 12.08 3.58 -1.57
CA TRP A 213 13.27 3.21 -0.79
C TRP A 213 14.57 3.54 -1.51
N SER A 214 14.53 4.35 -2.57
CA SER A 214 15.70 4.71 -3.36
C SER A 214 16.83 5.35 -2.54
N GLU A 215 16.49 6.15 -1.52
CA GLU A 215 17.47 6.73 -0.58
C GLU A 215 17.97 5.71 0.45
N ASP A 216 17.13 4.77 0.87
CA ASP A 216 17.48 3.72 1.83
C ASP A 216 18.47 2.72 1.23
N ILE A 217 18.35 2.40 -0.07
CA ILE A 217 19.26 1.50 -0.81
C ILE A 217 20.71 1.95 -0.68
N ILE A 218 20.98 3.26 -0.80
CA ILE A 218 22.34 3.81 -0.67
C ILE A 218 22.93 3.50 0.71
N SER A 219 22.09 3.45 1.75
CA SER A 219 22.50 3.03 3.09
C SER A 219 22.66 1.51 3.21
N TRP A 220 21.85 0.71 2.52
CA TRP A 220 21.93 -0.76 2.55
C TRP A 220 23.15 -1.29 1.78
N GLU A 221 23.55 -0.59 0.72
CA GLU A 221 24.72 -0.90 -0.10
C GLU A 221 26.06 -0.44 0.52
N ASN A 222 26.03 0.38 1.57
CA ASN A 222 27.23 0.98 2.12
C ASN A 222 28.05 -0.01 2.96
N CYS A 223 28.88 -0.81 2.29
CA CYS A 223 29.93 -1.61 2.92
C CYS A 223 31.29 -0.91 2.75
N THR A 224 31.91 -0.51 3.86
CA THR A 224 33.21 0.19 3.84
C THR A 224 34.41 -0.74 3.63
N SER A 225 34.20 -2.05 3.62
CA SER A 225 35.26 -3.04 3.36
C SER A 225 35.38 -3.26 1.85
N ILE A 226 36.47 -2.80 1.26
CA ILE A 226 36.72 -2.90 -0.19
C ILE A 226 36.88 -4.36 -0.67
N ASN A 227 37.03 -5.34 0.24
CA ASN A 227 37.38 -6.73 -0.09
C ASN A 227 36.45 -7.81 0.47
N THR A 228 35.33 -7.48 1.14
CA THR A 228 34.41 -8.48 1.73
C THR A 228 33.00 -7.92 1.91
N VAL A 229 32.00 -8.80 1.92
CA VAL A 229 30.63 -8.51 2.40
C VAL A 229 30.69 -7.95 3.83
N CYS A 230 29.72 -7.10 4.19
CA CYS A 230 29.52 -6.58 5.55
C CYS A 230 28.31 -7.24 6.24
N PRO A 231 28.38 -8.50 6.72
CA PRO A 231 27.19 -9.19 7.20
C PRO A 231 26.81 -8.86 8.66
N ASP A 232 27.72 -8.30 9.47
CA ASP A 232 27.47 -7.94 10.87
C ASP A 232 26.30 -6.96 11.08
N PRO A 233 26.16 -5.89 10.26
CA PRO A 233 24.96 -5.05 10.25
C PRO A 233 23.65 -5.82 10.03
N TYR A 234 23.64 -6.87 9.20
CA TYR A 234 22.41 -7.62 8.89
C TYR A 234 21.88 -8.30 10.15
N ALA A 235 22.74 -9.02 10.89
CA ALA A 235 22.38 -9.62 12.17
C ALA A 235 22.02 -8.58 13.23
N SER A 236 22.75 -7.45 13.28
CA SER A 236 22.48 -6.36 14.23
C SER A 236 21.10 -5.73 14.02
N GLU A 237 20.72 -5.49 12.77
CA GLU A 237 19.39 -4.99 12.42
C GLU A 237 18.31 -6.05 12.66
N SER A 238 18.59 -7.32 12.31
CA SER A 238 17.65 -8.43 12.55
C SER A 238 17.29 -8.59 14.03
N ILE A 239 18.26 -8.58 14.96
CA ILE A 239 17.93 -8.67 16.40
C ILE A 239 17.22 -7.41 16.92
N ASP A 240 17.57 -6.22 16.43
CA ASP A 240 16.86 -4.98 16.79
C ASP A 240 15.39 -5.04 16.36
N LEU A 241 15.13 -5.50 15.13
CA LEU A 241 13.78 -5.70 14.60
C LEU A 241 13.04 -6.83 15.31
N ALA A 242 13.72 -7.92 15.66
CA ALA A 242 13.13 -9.02 16.43
C ALA A 242 12.61 -8.50 17.78
N CYS A 243 13.41 -7.71 18.49
CA CYS A 243 12.99 -7.08 19.74
C CYS A 243 11.87 -6.06 19.56
N LYS A 244 11.98 -5.17 18.58
CA LYS A 244 11.01 -4.08 18.36
C LYS A 244 9.66 -4.60 17.87
N TYR A 245 9.67 -5.66 17.05
CA TYR A 245 8.52 -6.12 16.30
C TYR A 245 8.16 -7.58 16.57
N ALA A 246 9.10 -8.53 16.45
CA ALA A 246 8.79 -9.96 16.54
C ALA A 246 8.33 -10.39 17.93
N TYR A 247 9.14 -10.17 18.95
CA TYR A 247 8.81 -10.56 20.32
C TYR A 247 7.70 -9.69 20.93
N LYS A 248 7.53 -8.47 20.42
CA LYS A 248 6.60 -7.50 21.00
C LYS A 248 5.13 -7.90 20.81
N GLY A 249 4.52 -8.35 21.89
CA GLY A 249 3.12 -8.78 21.94
C GLY A 249 2.91 -10.25 21.57
N ALA A 250 3.97 -11.00 21.29
CA ALA A 250 3.94 -12.42 21.00
C ALA A 250 4.40 -13.24 22.22
N THR A 251 3.51 -13.43 23.19
CA THR A 251 3.76 -14.30 24.35
C THR A 251 3.20 -15.71 24.11
N PRO A 252 3.66 -16.75 24.84
CA PRO A 252 3.09 -18.09 24.75
C PRO A 252 1.56 -18.09 24.90
N GLY A 253 0.87 -18.76 23.97
CA GLY A 253 -0.59 -18.85 23.89
C GLY A 253 -1.28 -17.64 23.24
N SER A 254 -0.56 -16.55 22.93
CA SER A 254 -1.15 -15.36 22.30
C SER A 254 -1.76 -15.68 20.93
N THR A 255 -2.81 -14.95 20.57
CA THR A 255 -3.39 -14.99 19.22
C THR A 255 -2.85 -13.81 18.43
N LEU A 256 -2.05 -14.12 17.41
CA LEU A 256 -1.52 -13.16 16.45
C LEU A 256 -2.48 -13.11 15.26
N SER A 257 -3.09 -11.95 15.05
CA SER A 257 -4.05 -11.70 13.98
C SER A 257 -3.71 -10.40 13.28
N ASP A 258 -4.71 -9.67 12.76
CA ASP A 258 -4.54 -8.49 11.92
C ASP A 258 -3.61 -7.42 12.51
N GLU A 259 -3.71 -7.12 13.82
CA GLU A 259 -2.86 -6.09 14.43
C GLU A 259 -1.38 -6.46 14.33
N TYR A 260 -1.07 -7.70 14.69
CA TYR A 260 0.30 -8.20 14.66
C TYR A 260 0.79 -8.35 13.21
N PHE A 261 -0.02 -8.91 12.32
CA PHE A 261 0.30 -9.10 10.91
C PHE A 261 0.60 -7.76 10.21
N LEU A 262 -0.33 -6.81 10.26
CA LEU A 262 -0.26 -5.59 9.44
C LEU A 262 0.79 -4.59 9.92
N SER A 263 1.11 -4.60 11.22
CA SER A 263 2.18 -3.74 11.74
C SER A 263 3.58 -4.31 11.48
N ARG A 264 3.69 -5.57 11.05
CA ARG A 264 4.95 -6.28 10.77
C ARG A 264 5.18 -6.50 9.28
N LEU A 265 4.13 -6.49 8.47
CA LEU A 265 4.23 -6.66 7.02
C LEU A 265 5.20 -5.66 6.35
N PRO A 266 5.17 -4.33 6.64
CA PRO A 266 6.14 -3.41 6.05
C PRO A 266 7.59 -3.72 6.44
N ILE A 267 7.81 -4.28 7.64
CA ILE A 267 9.13 -4.71 8.08
C ILE A 267 9.56 -5.93 7.26
N VAL A 268 8.67 -6.91 7.09
CA VAL A 268 8.94 -8.09 6.27
C VAL A 268 9.25 -7.71 4.82
N GLU A 269 8.43 -6.89 4.17
CA GLU A 269 8.67 -6.41 2.80
C GLU A 269 9.99 -5.65 2.68
N LYS A 270 10.30 -4.80 3.65
CA LYS A 270 11.58 -4.07 3.70
C LYS A 270 12.77 -5.01 3.89
N ARG A 271 12.66 -6.07 4.70
CA ARG A 271 13.72 -7.09 4.84
C ARG A 271 13.92 -7.90 3.58
N LEU A 272 12.84 -8.30 2.89
CA LEU A 272 12.94 -8.97 1.59
C LEU A 272 13.66 -8.07 0.56
N ALA A 273 13.35 -6.77 0.55
CA ALA A 273 13.98 -5.79 -0.32
C ALA A 273 15.46 -5.52 0.01
N GLN A 274 15.78 -5.32 1.29
CA GLN A 274 17.15 -5.14 1.79
C GLN A 274 18.07 -6.27 1.38
N THR A 275 17.54 -7.50 1.37
CA THR A 275 18.31 -8.68 0.97
C THR A 275 18.69 -8.64 -0.52
N GLY A 276 17.81 -8.12 -1.38
CA GLY A 276 18.07 -8.00 -2.81
C GLY A 276 18.97 -6.81 -3.19
N GLY A 277 18.88 -5.70 -2.44
CA GLY A 277 19.67 -4.48 -2.66
C GLY A 277 21.01 -4.42 -1.90
N SER A 278 21.32 -5.40 -1.07
CA SER A 278 22.62 -5.45 -0.38
C SER A 278 23.71 -5.89 -1.36
N GLU A 279 24.57 -4.92 -1.72
CA GLU A 279 25.70 -5.04 -2.65
C GLU A 279 25.31 -5.53 -4.05
N MET A 280 25.03 -4.59 -4.96
CA MET A 280 25.56 -4.57 -6.34
C MET A 280 25.02 -3.34 -7.08
N ILE A 281 25.83 -2.27 -7.18
CA ILE A 281 25.91 -1.23 -8.24
C ILE A 281 26.22 0.15 -7.64
N ARG A 282 27.19 0.87 -8.24
CA ARG A 282 27.57 2.25 -7.89
C ARG A 282 27.16 3.21 -9.01
N SER A 283 26.62 4.37 -8.62
CA SER A 283 26.65 5.69 -9.29
C SER A 283 25.33 6.22 -9.90
N ARG A 284 24.67 7.17 -9.21
CA ARG A 284 24.66 8.61 -9.62
C ARG A 284 24.06 9.54 -8.55
N PHE A 285 24.74 10.68 -8.41
CA PHE A 285 24.69 11.78 -7.45
C PHE A 285 23.35 12.43 -7.04
N PHE A 286 23.29 12.74 -5.74
CA PHE A 286 22.42 13.64 -4.96
C PHE A 286 22.45 15.14 -5.38
N PHE A 287 21.41 15.92 -5.03
CA PHE A 287 21.54 17.05 -4.09
C PHE A 287 20.19 17.52 -3.48
N LEU A 288 20.30 17.92 -2.20
CA LEU A 288 19.32 18.16 -1.13
C LEU A 288 18.29 19.30 -1.30
N GLY A 289 17.22 19.24 -0.47
CA GLY A 289 16.56 20.44 0.04
C GLY A 289 15.42 20.20 1.03
N THR A 290 15.74 19.96 2.31
CA THR A 290 14.77 19.99 3.43
C THR A 290 14.41 21.42 3.83
N THR A 291 13.14 21.70 4.14
CA THR A 291 12.76 22.66 5.20
C THR A 291 11.35 22.37 5.73
N PHE A 292 11.24 22.45 7.04
CA PHE A 292 10.14 22.08 7.92
C PHE A 292 9.22 23.29 8.17
N LEU A 293 7.90 23.14 8.24
CA LEU A 293 7.06 24.07 9.00
C LEU A 293 5.76 23.42 9.51
N LEU A 294 5.66 23.30 10.84
CA LEU A 294 4.41 23.04 11.57
C LEU A 294 3.51 24.28 11.54
N LEU A 295 2.18 24.11 11.38
CA LEU A 295 1.19 24.88 12.13
C LEU A 295 -0.19 24.19 12.24
N GLN A 296 -0.48 23.77 13.49
CA GLN A 296 -1.73 23.73 14.27
C GLN A 296 -3.12 23.38 13.68
N LEU A 297 -3.77 22.50 14.46
CA LEU A 297 -5.11 21.92 14.39
C LEU A 297 -6.24 22.84 14.90
N LEU A 298 -7.37 22.85 14.18
CA LEU A 298 -8.74 22.97 14.71
C LEU A 298 -9.69 22.08 13.87
N PRO A 299 -10.61 21.30 14.46
CA PRO A 299 -11.53 20.46 13.69
C PRO A 299 -12.74 21.29 13.23
N GLY A 300 -12.68 21.79 11.99
CA GLY A 300 -13.88 22.14 11.23
C GLY A 300 -14.43 20.86 10.59
N ILE A 301 -15.76 20.72 10.54
CA ILE A 301 -16.47 19.57 9.95
C ILE A 301 -16.33 19.67 8.43
N LEU A 302 -15.14 19.60 7.87
CA LEU A 302 -14.89 19.81 6.44
C LEU A 302 -15.37 18.60 5.65
N GLY A 303 -15.50 18.76 4.34
CA GLY A 303 -15.87 17.65 3.50
C GLY A 303 -14.77 16.61 3.39
N TRP A 304 -14.48 16.06 2.20
CA TRP A 304 -13.12 15.55 2.04
C TRP A 304 -12.13 16.61 2.59
N GLY A 305 -11.06 16.17 3.23
CA GLY A 305 -10.04 17.11 3.68
C GLY A 305 -9.55 17.99 2.52
N LYS A 306 -8.85 19.08 2.84
CA LYS A 306 -8.24 19.96 1.82
C LYS A 306 -7.48 19.16 0.76
N GLU A 307 -6.77 18.11 1.20
CA GLU A 307 -6.05 17.16 0.38
C GLU A 307 -6.99 16.43 -0.60
N GLY A 308 -8.09 15.84 -0.11
CA GLY A 308 -9.03 15.10 -0.96
C GLY A 308 -9.64 15.97 -2.06
N HIS A 309 -10.14 17.18 -1.73
CA HIS A 309 -10.64 18.10 -2.76
C HIS A 309 -9.57 18.56 -3.74
N TYR A 310 -8.36 18.80 -3.26
CA TYR A 310 -7.24 19.15 -4.12
C TYR A 310 -6.91 18.02 -5.12
N ALA A 311 -6.84 16.77 -4.65
CA ALA A 311 -6.61 15.61 -5.52
C ALA A 311 -7.70 15.45 -6.57
N ILE A 312 -8.98 15.55 -6.18
CA ILE A 312 -10.12 15.42 -7.09
C ILE A 312 -10.03 16.44 -8.22
N CYS A 313 -9.76 17.70 -7.89
CA CYS A 313 -9.62 18.75 -8.90
C CYS A 313 -8.34 18.62 -9.72
N LYS A 314 -7.22 18.19 -9.14
CA LYS A 314 -6.00 17.89 -9.90
C LYS A 314 -6.20 16.77 -10.92
N ILE A 315 -6.90 15.72 -10.53
CA ILE A 315 -7.27 14.63 -11.44
C ILE A 315 -8.17 15.17 -12.56
N ALA A 316 -9.16 15.99 -12.20
CA ALA A 316 -10.08 16.57 -13.17
C ALA A 316 -9.38 17.50 -14.17
N GLU A 317 -8.46 18.36 -13.73
CA GLU A 317 -7.66 19.24 -14.62
C GLU A 317 -6.98 18.45 -15.74
N GLY A 318 -6.43 17.27 -15.42
CA GLY A 318 -5.76 16.40 -16.39
C GLY A 318 -6.70 15.71 -17.39
N LEU A 319 -8.02 15.84 -17.24
CA LEU A 319 -9.05 15.18 -18.04
C LEU A 319 -10.00 16.18 -18.74
N LEU A 320 -9.76 17.49 -18.59
CA LEU A 320 -10.55 18.53 -19.26
C LEU A 320 -10.27 18.55 -20.77
N THR A 321 -11.30 18.81 -21.57
CA THR A 321 -11.12 19.21 -22.98
C THR A 321 -10.50 20.61 -23.05
N GLU A 322 -9.96 20.98 -24.20
CA GLU A 322 -9.36 22.31 -24.40
C GLU A 322 -10.36 23.44 -24.09
N ASP A 323 -11.61 23.32 -24.55
CA ASP A 323 -12.67 24.30 -24.30
C ASP A 323 -13.01 24.41 -22.81
N ALA A 324 -13.15 23.28 -22.12
CA ALA A 324 -13.44 23.26 -20.69
C ALA A 324 -12.27 23.80 -19.86
N ALA A 325 -11.03 23.46 -20.22
CA ALA A 325 -9.84 24.00 -19.58
C ALA A 325 -9.73 25.52 -19.76
N ALA A 326 -10.04 26.03 -20.96
CA ALA A 326 -10.05 27.46 -21.23
C ALA A 326 -11.14 28.19 -20.41
N ALA A 327 -12.36 27.64 -20.36
CA ALA A 327 -13.46 28.20 -19.59
C ALA A 327 -13.18 28.19 -18.08
N VAL A 328 -12.67 27.07 -17.55
CA VAL A 328 -12.24 26.96 -16.15
C VAL A 328 -11.20 28.03 -15.85
N LYS A 329 -10.14 28.14 -16.66
CA LYS A 329 -9.09 29.14 -16.45
C LYS A 329 -9.61 30.58 -16.48
N MET A 330 -10.59 30.87 -17.34
CA MET A 330 -11.22 32.20 -17.41
C MET A 330 -12.05 32.52 -16.17
N LEU A 331 -12.68 31.51 -15.55
CA LEU A 331 -13.51 31.66 -14.36
C LEU A 331 -12.71 31.66 -13.05
N LEU A 332 -11.45 31.23 -13.05
CA LEU A 332 -10.65 31.19 -11.84
C LEU A 332 -10.37 32.60 -11.29
N PRO A 333 -10.50 32.81 -9.97
CA PRO A 333 -10.11 34.08 -9.36
C PRO A 333 -8.58 34.23 -9.36
N GLU A 334 -8.08 35.47 -9.30
CA GLU A 334 -6.64 35.75 -9.30
C GLU A 334 -5.86 35.01 -8.19
N ILE A 335 -6.49 34.83 -7.02
CA ILE A 335 -5.90 34.10 -5.88
C ILE A 335 -5.55 32.65 -6.20
N ALA A 336 -6.23 32.05 -7.18
CA ALA A 336 -5.94 30.69 -7.64
C ALA A 336 -4.60 30.60 -8.40
N GLN A 337 -4.02 31.72 -8.85
CA GLN A 337 -2.80 31.76 -9.66
C GLN A 337 -2.84 30.84 -10.88
N GLY A 338 -4.05 30.64 -11.44
CA GLY A 338 -4.29 29.75 -12.58
C GLY A 338 -4.37 28.26 -12.24
N GLU A 339 -4.38 27.88 -10.97
CA GLU A 339 -4.51 26.51 -10.49
C GLU A 339 -5.93 26.21 -10.00
N PHE A 340 -6.66 25.32 -10.68
CA PHE A 340 -8.04 24.99 -10.33
C PHE A 340 -8.14 24.28 -8.99
N ALA A 341 -7.21 23.36 -8.71
CA ALA A 341 -7.21 22.59 -7.47
C ALA A 341 -7.04 23.46 -6.21
N ALA A 342 -6.39 24.63 -6.33
CA ALA A 342 -6.16 25.55 -5.23
C ALA A 342 -7.45 26.13 -4.65
N VAL A 343 -8.54 26.18 -5.43
CA VAL A 343 -9.84 26.73 -5.00
C VAL A 343 -10.88 25.67 -4.67
N CYS A 344 -10.57 24.38 -4.80
CA CYS A 344 -11.56 23.32 -4.60
C CYS A 344 -11.94 23.06 -3.14
N SER A 345 -11.22 23.64 -2.18
CA SER A 345 -11.59 23.65 -0.76
C SER A 345 -12.33 24.94 -0.33
N TRP A 346 -12.51 25.91 -1.23
CA TRP A 346 -13.08 27.23 -0.91
C TRP A 346 -14.49 27.17 -0.32
N ALA A 347 -15.36 26.29 -0.82
CA ALA A 347 -16.75 26.19 -0.34
C ALA A 347 -16.83 25.91 1.17
N ASP A 348 -15.86 25.15 1.66
CA ASP A 348 -15.71 24.75 3.04
C ASP A 348 -15.25 25.90 3.96
N GLU A 349 -14.48 26.84 3.41
CA GLU A 349 -14.05 28.07 4.08
C GLU A 349 -15.22 29.05 4.21
N VAL A 350 -16.04 29.19 3.15
CA VAL A 350 -17.10 30.21 3.13
C VAL A 350 -18.38 29.79 3.80
N ARG A 351 -18.65 28.51 4.06
CA ARG A 351 -19.93 28.06 4.66
C ARG A 351 -20.26 28.67 6.03
N PHE A 352 -19.28 29.20 6.76
CA PHE A 352 -19.53 29.93 8.01
C PHE A 352 -20.01 31.36 7.76
N HIS A 353 -19.56 31.96 6.65
CA HIS A 353 -19.99 33.27 6.16
C HIS A 353 -21.32 33.14 5.39
N TYR A 354 -21.39 32.16 4.49
CA TYR A 354 -22.55 31.76 3.72
C TYR A 354 -23.25 30.59 4.43
N ARG A 355 -23.82 30.85 5.62
CA ARG A 355 -24.46 29.81 6.45
C ARG A 355 -25.49 28.95 5.72
N TRP A 356 -26.10 29.51 4.69
CA TRP A 356 -27.06 28.85 3.83
C TRP A 356 -26.46 27.70 3.00
N SER A 357 -25.14 27.67 2.80
CA SER A 357 -24.42 26.65 2.03
C SER A 357 -24.02 25.43 2.87
N GLY A 358 -24.03 25.52 4.20
CA GLY A 358 -23.63 24.42 5.09
C GLY A 358 -24.32 23.08 4.78
N PRO A 359 -25.67 23.03 4.66
CA PRO A 359 -26.38 21.81 4.28
C PRO A 359 -26.06 21.29 2.87
N LEU A 360 -25.45 22.09 2.00
CA LEU A 360 -25.12 21.69 0.63
C LEU A 360 -23.87 20.80 0.55
N HIS A 361 -23.17 20.53 1.65
CA HIS A 361 -21.99 19.66 1.66
C HIS A 361 -22.34 18.18 1.84
N TYR A 362 -23.57 17.84 2.25
CA TYR A 362 -23.94 16.46 2.58
C TYR A 362 -25.40 16.16 2.24
N VAL A 363 -25.78 14.90 2.43
CA VAL A 363 -27.14 14.38 2.43
C VAL A 363 -27.28 13.47 3.66
N ASP A 364 -28.31 13.73 4.46
CA ASP A 364 -28.69 12.85 5.55
C ASP A 364 -29.66 11.78 5.07
N THR A 365 -29.30 10.51 5.24
CA THR A 365 -30.18 9.37 4.94
C THR A 365 -30.75 8.75 6.21
N PRO A 366 -31.92 8.08 6.15
CA PRO A 366 -32.45 7.35 7.30
C PRO A 366 -31.50 6.25 7.78
N ASP A 367 -31.33 6.17 9.09
CA ASP A 367 -30.42 5.22 9.74
C ASP A 367 -30.65 3.78 9.26
N PHE A 368 -29.54 3.09 8.99
CA PHE A 368 -29.50 1.68 8.59
C PHE A 368 -30.23 1.33 7.28
N ARG A 369 -30.77 2.32 6.55
CA ARG A 369 -31.51 2.07 5.31
C ARG A 369 -30.61 1.79 4.10
N CYS A 370 -29.38 2.31 4.15
CA CYS A 370 -28.33 2.08 3.15
C CYS A 370 -28.77 2.39 1.70
N ASN A 371 -29.68 3.35 1.54
CA ASN A 371 -30.16 3.81 0.24
C ASN A 371 -30.37 5.32 0.27
N TYR A 372 -30.40 5.90 -0.94
CA TYR A 372 -30.63 7.31 -1.15
C TYR A 372 -31.80 7.50 -2.12
N GLU A 373 -32.70 8.41 -1.79
CA GLU A 373 -33.84 8.82 -2.60
C GLU A 373 -33.96 10.35 -2.57
N TYR A 374 -33.73 11.03 -3.70
CA TYR A 374 -33.68 12.51 -3.77
C TYR A 374 -34.85 13.21 -3.07
N CYS A 375 -36.09 12.83 -3.40
CA CYS A 375 -37.29 13.47 -2.85
C CYS A 375 -37.43 13.31 -1.33
N ARG A 376 -36.87 12.21 -0.79
CA ARG A 376 -36.92 11.88 0.63
C ARG A 376 -35.80 12.57 1.38
N ASP A 377 -34.57 12.49 0.86
CA ASP A 377 -33.34 12.80 1.59
C ASP A 377 -32.75 14.16 1.26
N CYS A 378 -33.04 14.74 0.08
CA CYS A 378 -32.47 16.02 -0.31
C CYS A 378 -33.25 17.20 0.29
N HIS A 379 -32.95 17.50 1.55
CA HIS A 379 -33.44 18.67 2.25
C HIS A 379 -32.50 19.08 3.38
N ASP A 380 -32.61 20.32 3.85
CA ASP A 380 -31.90 20.76 5.06
C ASP A 380 -32.64 20.31 6.34
N SER A 381 -32.09 20.64 7.50
CA SER A 381 -32.72 20.35 8.81
C SER A 381 -34.07 21.07 9.03
N GLY A 382 -34.37 22.10 8.24
CA GLY A 382 -35.66 22.78 8.21
C GLY A 382 -36.69 22.13 7.29
N GLY A 383 -36.30 21.08 6.54
CA GLY A 383 -37.15 20.40 5.57
C GLY A 383 -37.29 21.14 4.24
N HIS A 384 -36.49 22.17 3.99
CA HIS A 384 -36.49 22.86 2.70
C HIS A 384 -35.88 21.93 1.64
N LYS A 385 -36.66 21.59 0.61
CA LYS A 385 -36.24 20.70 -0.48
C LYS A 385 -35.07 21.27 -1.26
N ASP A 386 -34.31 20.36 -1.89
CA ASP A 386 -33.17 20.65 -2.76
C ASP A 386 -31.94 21.23 -2.04
N ARG A 387 -31.99 21.37 -0.71
CA ARG A 387 -30.89 21.90 0.12
C ARG A 387 -30.00 20.80 0.67
N CYS A 388 -29.37 20.07 -0.23
CA CYS A 388 -28.40 19.03 0.06
C CYS A 388 -27.30 19.02 -1.03
N VAL A 389 -26.27 18.17 -0.91
CA VAL A 389 -25.17 18.13 -1.91
C VAL A 389 -25.62 17.79 -3.33
N THR A 390 -26.57 16.88 -3.52
CA THR A 390 -27.06 16.54 -4.88
C THR A 390 -27.86 17.69 -5.50
N GLY A 391 -28.71 18.36 -4.71
CA GLY A 391 -29.41 19.58 -5.13
C GLY A 391 -28.46 20.74 -5.44
N GLY A 392 -27.40 20.89 -4.65
CA GLY A 392 -26.29 21.82 -4.91
C GLY A 392 -25.63 21.55 -6.26
N ILE A 393 -25.29 20.29 -6.54
CA ILE A 393 -24.70 19.88 -7.82
C ILE A 393 -25.62 20.22 -9.01
N TYR A 394 -26.92 19.92 -8.92
CA TYR A 394 -27.88 20.29 -9.96
C TYR A 394 -27.93 21.81 -10.18
N ASN A 395 -28.04 22.57 -9.09
CA ASN A 395 -28.15 24.02 -9.15
C ASN A 395 -26.92 24.67 -9.80
N TYR A 396 -25.71 24.35 -9.34
CA TYR A 396 -24.50 24.99 -9.86
C TYR A 396 -24.11 24.49 -11.25
N THR A 397 -24.49 23.26 -11.62
CA THR A 397 -24.42 22.79 -13.01
C THR A 397 -25.30 23.67 -13.91
N MET A 398 -26.57 23.90 -13.53
CA MET A 398 -27.49 24.75 -14.29
C MET A 398 -26.97 26.19 -14.42
N GLN A 399 -26.38 26.75 -13.36
CA GLN A 399 -25.80 28.10 -13.41
C GLN A 399 -24.63 28.17 -14.39
N LEU A 400 -23.70 27.22 -14.37
CA LEU A 400 -22.55 27.20 -15.28
C LEU A 400 -22.94 26.99 -16.74
N GLN A 401 -24.06 26.33 -17.03
CA GLN A 401 -24.57 26.23 -18.40
C GLN A 401 -24.98 27.58 -19.01
N THR A 402 -25.09 28.65 -18.22
CA THR A 402 -25.35 30.02 -18.72
C THR A 402 -24.10 30.75 -19.21
N TYR A 403 -22.95 30.07 -19.23
CA TYR A 403 -21.65 30.63 -19.60
C TYR A 403 -21.57 31.25 -21.00
N GLU A 404 -22.37 30.79 -21.97
CA GLU A 404 -22.32 31.24 -23.38
C GLU A 404 -22.76 32.71 -23.62
N GLY A 405 -23.09 33.49 -22.57
CA GLY A 405 -23.36 34.93 -22.64
C GLY A 405 -22.12 35.83 -22.47
N SER A 406 -22.24 37.12 -22.79
CA SER A 406 -21.24 38.13 -22.40
C SER A 406 -21.09 38.17 -20.87
N LEU A 407 -19.90 38.51 -20.36
CA LEU A 407 -19.65 38.71 -18.92
C LEU A 407 -20.68 39.64 -18.24
N SER A 408 -21.24 40.58 -19.00
CA SER A 408 -22.30 41.52 -18.57
C SER A 408 -23.68 40.88 -18.37
N ASP A 409 -23.90 39.70 -18.94
CA ASP A 409 -25.21 39.05 -19.08
C ASP A 409 -25.39 37.88 -18.09
N TRP A 410 -24.34 37.52 -17.36
CA TRP A 410 -24.38 36.45 -16.38
C TRP A 410 -25.24 36.83 -15.18
N LYS A 411 -26.36 36.13 -15.02
CA LYS A 411 -27.28 36.26 -13.88
C LYS A 411 -26.66 35.79 -12.56
N TYR A 412 -25.63 34.94 -12.63
CA TYR A 412 -25.00 34.29 -11.48
C TYR A 412 -23.50 34.56 -11.45
N ASN A 413 -22.90 34.47 -10.26
CA ASN A 413 -21.46 34.46 -10.12
C ASN A 413 -20.91 33.10 -10.56
N LEU A 414 -20.49 32.99 -11.82
CA LEU A 414 -20.04 31.71 -12.40
C LEU A 414 -18.72 31.22 -11.80
N THR A 415 -17.89 32.10 -11.24
CA THR A 415 -16.71 31.71 -10.47
C THR A 415 -17.11 30.96 -9.20
N GLU A 416 -18.06 31.50 -8.43
CA GLU A 416 -18.61 30.77 -7.26
C GLU A 416 -19.31 29.48 -7.67
N ALA A 417 -20.05 29.49 -8.78
CA ALA A 417 -20.71 28.28 -9.28
C ALA A 417 -19.70 27.18 -9.64
N LEU A 418 -18.58 27.53 -10.26
CA LEU A 418 -17.49 26.59 -10.56
C LEU A 418 -16.86 26.03 -9.28
N MET A 419 -16.54 26.88 -8.31
CA MET A 419 -15.91 26.45 -7.05
C MET A 419 -16.87 25.56 -6.22
N PHE A 420 -18.15 25.93 -6.13
CA PHE A 420 -19.16 25.12 -5.46
C PHE A 420 -19.39 23.79 -6.16
N LEU A 421 -19.59 23.77 -7.49
CA LEU A 421 -19.81 22.52 -8.21
C LEU A 421 -18.65 21.55 -8.02
N SER A 422 -17.41 22.04 -8.15
CA SER A 422 -16.20 21.24 -8.02
C SER A 422 -16.05 20.64 -6.63
N HIS A 423 -16.31 21.43 -5.59
CA HIS A 423 -16.30 20.96 -4.22
C HIS A 423 -17.40 19.92 -3.96
N PHE A 424 -18.64 20.20 -4.37
CA PHE A 424 -19.79 19.32 -4.10
C PHE A 424 -19.73 18.01 -4.87
N ILE A 425 -19.16 17.98 -6.09
CA ILE A 425 -18.85 16.71 -6.76
C ILE A 425 -17.84 15.90 -5.96
N GLY A 426 -16.88 16.53 -5.27
CA GLY A 426 -16.02 15.83 -4.34
C GLY A 426 -16.79 15.27 -3.14
N ASP A 427 -17.57 16.12 -2.47
CA ASP A 427 -18.35 15.77 -1.27
C ASP A 427 -19.32 14.62 -1.50
N VAL A 428 -20.10 14.64 -2.59
CA VAL A 428 -21.05 13.56 -2.87
C VAL A 428 -20.34 12.21 -3.06
N HIS A 429 -19.04 12.20 -3.35
CA HIS A 429 -18.24 10.98 -3.47
C HIS A 429 -17.63 10.50 -2.15
N GLN A 430 -17.59 11.34 -1.11
CA GLN A 430 -17.20 10.93 0.24
C GLN A 430 -18.34 10.06 0.82
N PRO A 431 -18.13 8.76 1.12
CA PRO A 431 -19.20 7.89 1.57
C PRO A 431 -20.03 8.42 2.75
N LEU A 432 -19.39 9.00 3.77
CA LEU A 432 -20.03 9.50 4.99
C LEU A 432 -20.70 10.87 4.83
N HIS A 433 -20.52 11.55 3.70
CA HIS A 433 -21.33 12.73 3.33
C HIS A 433 -22.73 12.34 2.85
N VAL A 434 -22.91 11.07 2.49
CA VAL A 434 -24.23 10.50 2.25
C VAL A 434 -24.46 9.44 3.32
N GLY A 435 -24.41 9.90 4.56
CA GLY A 435 -24.37 9.10 5.78
C GLY A 435 -25.72 9.03 6.50
N PHE A 436 -25.71 8.60 7.76
CA PHE A 436 -26.92 8.48 8.56
C PHE A 436 -27.20 9.78 9.33
N LEU A 437 -28.48 10.14 9.38
CA LEU A 437 -28.95 11.31 10.13
C LEU A 437 -28.63 11.18 11.63
N GLY A 438 -28.86 10.00 12.21
CA GLY A 438 -28.75 9.77 13.64
C GLY A 438 -27.34 9.92 14.20
N ASP A 439 -26.32 9.75 13.36
CA ASP A 439 -24.91 9.89 13.76
C ASP A 439 -24.19 11.09 13.12
N LEU A 440 -24.93 11.93 12.38
CA LEU A 440 -24.42 13.08 11.62
C LEU A 440 -23.32 12.65 10.63
N GLY A 441 -23.56 11.60 9.87
CA GLY A 441 -22.58 11.04 8.93
C GLY A 441 -21.33 10.49 9.63
N GLY A 442 -21.48 9.92 10.82
CA GLY A 442 -20.37 9.39 11.63
C GLY A 442 -19.59 10.44 12.44
N ASN A 443 -19.97 11.72 12.39
CA ASN A 443 -19.32 12.77 13.21
C ASN A 443 -19.49 12.51 14.72
N THR A 444 -20.60 11.89 15.11
CA THR A 444 -20.90 11.57 16.51
C THR A 444 -20.44 10.17 16.95
N ILE A 445 -19.68 9.45 16.10
CA ILE A 445 -19.09 8.15 16.44
C ILE A 445 -17.64 8.39 16.92
N PRO A 446 -17.40 8.54 18.25
CA PRO A 446 -16.06 8.80 18.78
C PRO A 446 -15.21 7.54 18.66
N ILE A 447 -14.03 7.65 18.05
CA ILE A 447 -13.14 6.53 17.74
C ILE A 447 -11.69 6.96 17.97
N ARG A 448 -10.76 6.01 18.02
CA ARG A 448 -9.33 6.30 17.90
C ARG A 448 -8.81 5.86 16.55
N TRP A 449 -8.13 6.75 15.83
CA TRP A 449 -7.32 6.40 14.67
C TRP A 449 -5.89 6.15 15.13
N PHE A 450 -5.48 4.88 15.10
CA PHE A 450 -4.30 4.41 15.80
C PHE A 450 -4.28 4.92 17.26
N ARG A 451 -3.38 5.85 17.60
CA ARG A 451 -3.24 6.40 18.95
C ARG A 451 -4.06 7.67 19.19
N ARG A 452 -4.53 8.34 18.13
CA ARG A 452 -5.18 9.65 18.19
C ARG A 452 -6.69 9.52 18.35
N LYS A 453 -7.30 10.27 19.26
CA LYS A 453 -8.77 10.35 19.37
C LYS A 453 -9.30 11.20 18.21
N THR A 454 -10.42 10.78 17.64
CA THR A 454 -11.09 11.43 16.51
C THR A 454 -12.56 10.95 16.43
N ASN A 455 -13.24 11.21 15.31
CA ASN A 455 -14.53 10.61 14.97
C ASN A 455 -14.44 9.85 13.62
N LEU A 456 -15.46 9.05 13.30
CA LEU A 456 -15.47 8.24 12.08
C LEU A 456 -15.45 9.08 10.80
N HIS A 457 -16.17 10.20 10.77
CA HIS A 457 -16.25 11.10 9.62
C HIS A 457 -14.85 11.60 9.21
N HIS A 458 -14.14 12.20 10.17
CA HIS A 458 -12.79 12.73 9.98
C HIS A 458 -11.75 11.67 9.55
N ILE A 459 -11.97 10.40 9.87
CA ILE A 459 -11.12 9.31 9.37
C ILE A 459 -11.23 9.19 7.85
N TRP A 460 -12.46 9.28 7.32
CA TRP A 460 -12.71 9.19 5.89
C TRP A 460 -12.33 10.47 5.14
N ASP A 461 -12.53 11.64 5.74
CA ASP A 461 -12.17 12.92 5.11
C ASP A 461 -10.66 13.10 4.96
N ASN A 462 -9.92 12.79 6.03
CA ASN A 462 -8.51 13.16 6.15
C ASN A 462 -7.64 11.94 6.43
N MET A 463 -7.92 11.22 7.52
CA MET A 463 -6.86 10.41 8.14
C MET A 463 -6.46 9.18 7.32
N ILE A 464 -7.36 8.61 6.51
CA ILE A 464 -6.99 7.56 5.56
C ILE A 464 -6.01 8.12 4.51
N ILE A 465 -6.31 9.28 3.92
CA ILE A 465 -5.45 9.93 2.92
C ILE A 465 -4.10 10.30 3.55
N GLU A 466 -4.09 11.00 4.69
CA GLU A 466 -2.88 11.40 5.40
C GLU A 466 -1.99 10.19 5.75
N THR A 467 -2.62 9.09 6.20
CA THR A 467 -1.88 7.87 6.56
C THR A 467 -1.29 7.21 5.31
N ALA A 468 -2.03 7.18 4.19
CA ALA A 468 -1.52 6.65 2.93
C ALA A 468 -0.36 7.49 2.39
N VAL A 469 -0.51 8.81 2.38
CA VAL A 469 0.55 9.76 1.99
C VAL A 469 1.81 9.54 2.81
N SER A 470 1.67 9.41 4.13
CA SER A 470 2.79 9.14 5.02
C SER A 470 3.42 7.76 4.81
N PHE A 471 2.64 6.70 4.61
CA PHE A 471 3.15 5.32 4.59
C PHE A 471 3.62 4.86 3.22
N PHE A 472 2.97 5.30 2.13
CA PHE A 472 3.17 4.78 0.79
C PHE A 472 3.73 5.79 -0.19
N TYR A 473 3.70 7.09 0.15
CA TYR A 473 4.07 8.15 -0.79
C TYR A 473 5.13 9.10 -0.22
N ASN A 474 5.92 8.67 0.77
CA ASN A 474 6.99 9.46 1.39
C ASN A 474 6.55 10.86 1.86
N SER A 475 5.31 10.97 2.34
CA SER A 475 4.67 12.26 2.69
C SER A 475 4.53 13.25 1.51
N ASP A 476 4.74 12.80 0.27
CA ASP A 476 4.52 13.56 -0.95
C ASP A 476 3.13 13.24 -1.53
N PHE A 477 2.23 14.21 -1.40
CA PHE A 477 0.86 14.06 -1.87
C PHE A 477 0.74 14.02 -3.39
N ALA A 478 1.66 14.64 -4.13
CA ALA A 478 1.64 14.64 -5.59
C ALA A 478 1.87 13.22 -6.13
N LEU A 479 2.71 12.42 -5.47
CA LEU A 479 2.92 11.02 -5.84
C LEU A 479 1.66 10.16 -5.70
N MET A 480 0.84 10.42 -4.67
CA MET A 480 -0.46 9.75 -4.52
C MET A 480 -1.40 10.12 -5.67
N ILE A 481 -1.47 11.40 -6.02
CA ILE A 481 -2.31 11.87 -7.15
C ILE A 481 -1.86 11.21 -8.45
N GLU A 482 -0.56 11.18 -8.74
CA GLU A 482 -0.03 10.53 -9.94
C GLU A 482 -0.24 9.00 -9.95
N ALA A 483 -0.20 8.35 -8.79
CA ALA A 483 -0.57 6.94 -8.68
C ALA A 483 -2.05 6.70 -9.02
N ILE A 484 -2.96 7.56 -8.52
CA ILE A 484 -4.39 7.48 -8.84
C ILE A 484 -4.63 7.75 -10.34
N ARG A 485 -3.94 8.74 -10.93
CA ARG A 485 -4.03 9.03 -12.38
C ARG A 485 -3.56 7.86 -13.24
N ARG A 486 -2.47 7.19 -12.86
CA ARG A 486 -2.02 5.94 -13.52
C ARG A 486 -3.05 4.82 -13.37
N ASN A 487 -3.65 4.64 -12.20
CA ASN A 487 -4.70 3.63 -12.02
C ASN A 487 -5.95 3.91 -12.86
N ILE A 488 -6.29 5.18 -13.14
CA ILE A 488 -7.37 5.54 -14.06
C ILE A 488 -7.08 5.02 -15.48
N THR A 489 -5.84 5.12 -15.96
CA THR A 489 -5.45 4.65 -17.30
C THR A 489 -5.23 3.14 -17.36
N ASP A 490 -4.80 2.53 -16.26
CA ASP A 490 -4.33 1.15 -16.25
C ASP A 490 -5.40 0.23 -15.64
N VAL A 491 -5.58 0.30 -14.32
CA VAL A 491 -6.40 -0.61 -13.51
C VAL A 491 -7.90 -0.41 -13.73
N TRP A 492 -8.36 0.83 -13.86
CA TRP A 492 -9.77 1.19 -13.95
C TRP A 492 -10.22 1.59 -15.35
N SER A 493 -9.37 1.42 -16.36
CA SER A 493 -9.65 1.76 -17.76
C SER A 493 -11.01 1.24 -18.27
N ALA A 494 -11.35 0.00 -17.92
CA ALA A 494 -12.63 -0.62 -18.28
C ALA A 494 -13.85 0.02 -17.57
N ASP A 495 -13.65 0.59 -16.38
CA ASP A 495 -14.71 1.22 -15.58
C ASP A 495 -14.99 2.67 -16.02
N ILE A 496 -14.05 3.37 -16.67
CA ILE A 496 -14.14 4.81 -16.97
C ILE A 496 -15.40 5.17 -17.76
N SER A 497 -15.71 4.41 -18.82
CA SER A 497 -16.92 4.64 -19.61
C SER A 497 -18.20 4.61 -18.76
N SER A 498 -18.24 3.75 -17.74
CA SER A 498 -19.38 3.65 -16.82
C SER A 498 -19.43 4.82 -15.83
N TRP A 499 -18.27 5.34 -15.41
CA TRP A 499 -18.19 6.47 -14.47
C TRP A 499 -18.59 7.77 -15.13
N GLU A 500 -18.13 7.97 -16.37
CA GLU A 500 -18.49 9.11 -17.19
C GLU A 500 -19.96 9.06 -17.58
N ASN A 501 -20.52 7.88 -17.85
CA ASN A 501 -21.88 7.75 -18.35
C ASN A 501 -22.92 8.44 -17.43
N CYS A 502 -23.63 9.38 -18.02
CA CYS A 502 -24.82 10.01 -17.46
C CYS A 502 -25.87 10.00 -18.57
N ALA A 503 -27.16 9.84 -18.23
CA ALA A 503 -28.21 9.75 -19.22
C ALA A 503 -28.11 10.91 -20.24
N PRO A 504 -28.28 10.70 -21.56
CA PRO A 504 -27.98 11.72 -22.57
C PRO A 504 -28.70 13.07 -22.40
N ALA A 505 -29.83 13.07 -21.69
CA ALA A 505 -30.61 14.28 -21.38
C ALA A 505 -30.09 15.07 -20.17
N ASN A 506 -29.12 14.54 -19.42
CA ASN A 506 -28.62 15.10 -18.17
C ASN A 506 -27.15 15.54 -18.31
N THR A 507 -26.85 16.76 -17.90
CA THR A 507 -25.47 17.28 -17.84
C THR A 507 -24.67 16.64 -16.70
N VAL A 508 -25.35 16.30 -15.59
CA VAL A 508 -24.77 15.71 -14.38
C VAL A 508 -25.73 14.69 -13.75
N CYS A 509 -25.20 13.70 -13.03
CA CYS A 509 -25.95 12.60 -12.42
C CYS A 509 -25.64 12.41 -10.92
N PRO A 510 -25.93 13.38 -10.03
CA PRO A 510 -25.55 13.32 -8.62
C PRO A 510 -26.26 12.20 -7.83
N ASP A 511 -27.46 11.79 -8.23
CA ASP A 511 -28.24 10.78 -7.53
C ASP A 511 -27.62 9.37 -7.52
N PRO A 512 -27.12 8.85 -8.66
CA PRO A 512 -26.27 7.67 -8.67
C PRO A 512 -25.02 7.81 -7.80
N TYR A 513 -24.37 8.98 -7.79
CA TYR A 513 -23.14 9.19 -7.01
C TYR A 513 -23.43 9.08 -5.51
N ALA A 514 -24.52 9.70 -5.06
CA ALA A 514 -24.99 9.60 -3.68
C ALA A 514 -25.41 8.17 -3.31
N SER A 515 -26.11 7.49 -4.22
CA SER A 515 -26.51 6.09 -4.04
C SER A 515 -25.32 5.13 -3.89
N GLU A 516 -24.21 5.40 -4.60
CA GLU A 516 -22.95 4.66 -4.41
C GLU A 516 -22.32 4.99 -3.06
N SER A 517 -22.28 6.27 -2.67
CA SER A 517 -21.69 6.72 -1.41
C SER A 517 -22.35 6.07 -0.20
N ILE A 518 -23.69 6.10 -0.08
CA ILE A 518 -24.39 5.46 1.04
C ILE A 518 -24.18 3.93 1.08
N LYS A 519 -24.12 3.27 -0.08
CA LYS A 519 -23.81 1.83 -0.15
C LYS A 519 -22.40 1.55 0.37
N LEU A 520 -21.42 2.39 0.02
CA LEU A 520 -20.06 2.27 0.50
C LEU A 520 -19.93 2.64 1.99
N ALA A 521 -20.70 3.62 2.46
CA ALA A 521 -20.76 3.99 3.87
C ALA A 521 -21.21 2.79 4.71
N CYS A 522 -22.32 2.14 4.32
CA CYS A 522 -22.81 0.94 4.99
C CYS A 522 -21.84 -0.24 4.87
N LYS A 523 -21.32 -0.51 3.67
CA LYS A 523 -20.49 -1.69 3.41
C LYS A 523 -19.11 -1.59 4.04
N TYR A 524 -18.53 -0.40 4.09
CA TYR A 524 -17.14 -0.17 4.48
C TYR A 524 -16.98 0.79 5.65
N ALA A 525 -17.61 1.97 5.63
CA ALA A 525 -17.38 3.00 6.65
C ALA A 525 -17.90 2.61 8.03
N TYR A 526 -19.20 2.35 8.16
CA TYR A 526 -19.79 1.97 9.45
C TYR A 526 -19.38 0.55 9.90
N LYS A 527 -19.00 -0.31 8.95
CA LYS A 527 -18.69 -1.72 9.24
C LYS A 527 -17.44 -1.85 10.10
N GLY A 528 -17.64 -2.24 11.36
CA GLY A 528 -16.56 -2.43 12.35
C GLY A 528 -16.14 -1.15 13.07
N ALA A 529 -16.82 -0.03 12.83
CA ALA A 529 -16.55 1.27 13.45
C ALA A 529 -17.56 1.55 14.58
N THR A 530 -17.38 0.93 15.74
CA THR A 530 -18.23 1.17 16.91
C THR A 530 -17.69 2.30 17.80
N PRO A 531 -18.55 3.06 18.52
CA PRO A 531 -18.09 4.06 19.47
C PRO A 531 -17.09 3.49 20.48
N GLY A 532 -15.97 4.19 20.67
CA GLY A 532 -14.85 3.80 21.55
C GLY A 532 -13.86 2.82 20.94
N SER A 533 -14.12 2.27 19.74
CA SER A 533 -13.17 1.39 19.04
C SER A 533 -11.89 2.12 18.63
N THR A 534 -10.84 1.34 18.35
CA THR A 534 -9.61 1.82 17.72
C THR A 534 -9.52 1.25 16.31
N LEU A 535 -9.58 2.12 15.32
CA LEU A 535 -9.38 1.80 13.91
C LEU A 535 -7.90 2.02 13.57
N SER A 536 -7.27 1.02 12.97
CA SER A 536 -5.83 1.01 12.67
C SER A 536 -5.58 0.31 11.31
N GLY A 537 -4.52 -0.50 11.20
CA GLY A 537 -4.06 -1.08 9.94
C GLY A 537 -5.13 -1.84 9.14
N PHE A 538 -5.94 -2.68 9.78
CA PHE A 538 -6.95 -3.46 9.05
C PHE A 538 -8.02 -2.55 8.43
N TYR A 539 -8.54 -1.62 9.23
CA TYR A 539 -9.53 -0.67 8.74
C TYR A 539 -8.93 0.22 7.65
N PHE A 540 -7.72 0.73 7.87
CA PHE A 540 -6.98 1.55 6.91
C PHE A 540 -6.81 0.86 5.55
N LEU A 541 -6.15 -0.30 5.51
CA LEU A 541 -5.77 -0.96 4.27
C LEU A 541 -6.97 -1.50 3.50
N SER A 542 -8.00 -1.97 4.20
CA SER A 542 -9.22 -2.47 3.53
C SER A 542 -10.11 -1.36 2.99
N ARG A 543 -9.95 -0.11 3.44
CA ARG A 543 -10.75 1.06 3.00
C ARG A 543 -9.97 1.99 2.08
N LEU A 544 -8.64 1.98 2.10
CA LEU A 544 -7.81 2.79 1.22
C LEU A 544 -8.16 2.61 -0.27
N PRO A 545 -8.31 1.38 -0.82
CA PRO A 545 -8.72 1.22 -2.21
C PRO A 545 -10.11 1.79 -2.52
N ILE A 546 -10.99 1.85 -1.53
CA ILE A 546 -12.31 2.47 -1.67
C ILE A 546 -12.16 4.00 -1.73
N VAL A 547 -11.35 4.57 -0.84
CA VAL A 547 -11.03 6.00 -0.83
C VAL A 547 -10.40 6.43 -2.15
N GLU A 548 -9.35 5.74 -2.61
CA GLU A 548 -8.68 6.04 -3.88
C GLU A 548 -9.62 5.95 -5.08
N LYS A 549 -10.48 4.92 -5.12
CA LYS A 549 -11.50 4.78 -6.16
C LYS A 549 -12.53 5.91 -6.12
N ARG A 550 -12.93 6.39 -4.93
CA ARG A 550 -13.86 7.53 -4.82
C ARG A 550 -13.23 8.86 -5.23
N LEU A 551 -11.97 9.10 -4.89
CA LEU A 551 -11.21 10.25 -5.39
C LEU A 551 -11.10 10.22 -6.93
N ALA A 552 -10.78 9.06 -7.50
CA ALA A 552 -10.73 8.86 -8.96
C ALA A 552 -12.08 9.10 -9.64
N GLN A 553 -13.15 8.48 -9.12
CA GLN A 553 -14.50 8.64 -9.64
C GLN A 553 -14.96 10.10 -9.60
N ALA A 554 -14.69 10.81 -8.51
CA ALA A 554 -15.02 12.23 -8.39
C ALA A 554 -14.26 13.07 -9.42
N GLY A 555 -12.96 12.85 -9.60
CA GLY A 555 -12.15 13.58 -10.58
C GLY A 555 -12.62 13.34 -12.02
N VAL A 556 -12.86 12.09 -12.40
CA VAL A 556 -13.39 11.71 -13.72
C VAL A 556 -14.78 12.31 -13.96
N ARG A 557 -15.69 12.24 -12.98
CA ARG A 557 -17.06 12.78 -13.10
C ARG A 557 -17.08 14.30 -13.10
N LEU A 558 -16.19 14.96 -12.35
CA LEU A 558 -16.02 16.40 -12.39
C LEU A 558 -15.57 16.84 -13.78
N ALA A 559 -14.51 16.24 -14.32
CA ALA A 559 -14.04 16.55 -15.67
C ALA A 559 -15.12 16.28 -16.72
N SER A 560 -15.77 15.12 -16.69
CA SER A 560 -16.84 14.77 -17.62
C SER A 560 -18.02 15.75 -17.56
N THR A 561 -18.38 16.22 -16.37
CA THR A 561 -19.43 17.22 -16.18
C THR A 561 -19.03 18.58 -16.76
N LEU A 562 -17.83 19.07 -16.45
CA LEU A 562 -17.32 20.35 -16.98
C LEU A 562 -17.15 20.31 -18.50
N ASN A 563 -16.68 19.18 -19.05
CA ASN A 563 -16.56 18.94 -20.49
C ASN A 563 -17.92 18.99 -21.20
N ARG A 564 -19.01 18.56 -20.55
CA ARG A 564 -20.38 18.69 -21.10
C ARG A 564 -20.89 20.13 -21.00
N ILE A 565 -20.63 20.81 -19.89
CA ILE A 565 -21.07 22.19 -19.66
C ILE A 565 -20.43 23.13 -20.69
N PHE A 566 -19.12 23.02 -20.89
CA PHE A 566 -18.35 23.93 -21.74
C PHE A 566 -18.11 23.41 -23.15
N LYS A 567 -18.90 22.41 -23.59
CA LYS A 567 -18.86 21.94 -24.98
C LYS A 567 -19.37 23.07 -25.89
N PRO A 568 -18.65 23.43 -26.96
CA PRO A 568 -19.15 24.43 -27.91
C PRO A 568 -20.48 24.00 -28.51
N GLN A 569 -21.51 24.86 -28.43
CA GLN A 569 -22.69 24.68 -29.26
C GLN A 569 -22.30 24.89 -30.74
N VAL A 570 -22.48 23.85 -31.55
CA VAL A 570 -22.42 24.02 -33.00
C VAL A 570 -23.62 24.88 -33.39
N LEU A 571 -23.36 26.16 -33.69
CA LEU A 571 -24.31 26.99 -34.40
C LEU A 571 -24.55 26.33 -35.76
N ILE A 572 -25.65 25.60 -35.89
CA ILE A 572 -26.18 25.23 -37.20
C ILE A 572 -26.70 26.54 -37.80
N SER A 573 -25.82 27.30 -38.44
CA SER A 573 -26.26 28.40 -39.30
C SER A 573 -27.15 27.79 -40.37
N GLU A 574 -28.37 28.30 -40.49
CA GLU A 574 -29.35 27.95 -41.51
C GLU A 574 -28.76 28.06 -42.92
N ALA A 575 -28.15 26.99 -43.42
CA ALA A 575 -27.76 26.84 -44.81
C ALA A 575 -28.85 26.09 -45.57
N TYR A 576 -30.10 26.58 -45.53
CA TYR A 576 -31.21 26.03 -46.31
C TYR A 576 -32.21 27.11 -46.77
N VAL A 577 -31.75 28.27 -47.25
CA VAL A 577 -32.58 29.10 -48.15
C VAL A 577 -31.70 29.81 -49.18
N THR A 578 -31.41 29.16 -50.30
CA THR A 578 -31.34 29.79 -51.64
C THR A 578 -31.09 28.70 -52.68
N LEU A 579 -32.15 28.04 -53.13
CA LEU A 579 -32.21 27.37 -54.43
C LEU A 579 -33.67 27.21 -54.86
N THR A 580 -34.33 28.35 -55.06
CA THR A 580 -35.51 28.45 -55.94
C THR A 580 -35.72 29.92 -56.29
N PHE A 581 -35.99 30.18 -57.58
CA PHE A 581 -36.09 31.48 -58.28
C PHE A 581 -34.76 32.08 -58.77
N LEU A 582 -34.26 31.62 -59.92
CA LEU A 582 -34.63 32.09 -61.26
C LEU A 582 -34.00 31.20 -62.35
#